data_AF-A0A7V6NIE7-F1
#
_entry.id   AF-A0A7V6NIE7-F1
#
_cell.length_a   1.000
_cell.length_b   1.000
_cell.length_c   1.000
_cell.angle_alpha   90.00
_cell.angle_beta   90.00
_cell.angle_gamma   90.00
#
_symmetry.space_group_name_H-M   'P 1'
#
loop_
_entity.id
_entity.type
_entity.pdbx_description
1 polymer ?
#
loop_
_entity_poly.entity_id
_entity_poly.type
_entity_poly.pdbx_seq_one_letter_code
_entity_poly.pdbx_strand_id
1 'polypeptide(L)'
;MEYSEKVMEHFLNPRNVGEIPDATASGTVGNPTCGDIMRMDLKIEDGIIVDAKFMTFGCGSAIATSSMATEMIIGKRVEEALEITNKSVAEALDGLPPVKMHCSLLAEQAVKKALYQYYKDNNLLTDENRSSFAMLADDAHDHGDDNEELDLPGLDNK
;
A
#
# COMPACT_ATOMS: atom_id res chain seq x y z
N MET A 1 -12.51 -10.11 -22.86
CA MET A 1 -12.68 -8.96 -21.94
C MET A 1 -11.29 -8.59 -21.45
N GLU A 2 -10.97 -7.30 -21.32
CA GLU A 2 -9.64 -6.87 -20.83
C GLU A 2 -9.46 -7.06 -19.32
N TYR A 3 -10.54 -7.22 -18.56
CA TYR A 3 -10.50 -7.48 -17.12
C TYR A 3 -10.96 -8.91 -16.80
N SER A 4 -10.32 -9.52 -15.81
CA SER A 4 -10.74 -10.81 -15.27
C SER A 4 -12.06 -10.67 -14.50
N GLU A 5 -12.76 -11.78 -14.30
CA GLU A 5 -13.96 -11.81 -13.44
C GLU A 5 -13.63 -11.35 -12.02
N LYS A 6 -12.42 -11.66 -11.54
CA LYS A 6 -11.96 -11.29 -10.21
C LYS A 6 -11.75 -9.77 -10.06
N VAL A 7 -11.17 -9.13 -11.07
CA VAL A 7 -11.08 -7.66 -11.09
C VAL A 7 -12.46 -7.03 -11.04
N MET A 8 -13.40 -7.54 -11.85
CA MET A 8 -14.76 -7.03 -11.85
C MET A 8 -15.46 -7.23 -10.51
N GLU A 9 -15.24 -8.37 -9.86
CA GLU A 9 -15.84 -8.70 -8.58
C GLU A 9 -15.31 -7.82 -7.44
N HIS A 10 -14.00 -7.55 -7.39
CA HIS A 10 -13.43 -6.62 -6.41
C HIS A 10 -13.74 -5.15 -6.70
N PHE A 11 -14.01 -4.81 -7.96
CA PHE A 11 -14.48 -3.47 -8.33
C PHE A 11 -15.95 -3.26 -7.92
N LEU A 12 -16.83 -4.21 -8.22
CA LEU A 12 -18.27 -4.11 -7.96
C LEU A 12 -18.61 -4.33 -6.47
N ASN A 13 -17.88 -5.24 -5.82
CA ASN A 13 -18.10 -5.62 -4.42
C ASN A 13 -16.79 -5.50 -3.62
N PRO A 14 -16.19 -4.30 -3.50
CA PRO A 14 -14.89 -4.17 -2.84
C PRO A 14 -14.95 -4.60 -1.37
N ARG A 15 -13.92 -5.35 -0.94
CA ARG A 15 -13.75 -5.82 0.43
C ARG A 15 -12.99 -4.78 1.24
N ASN A 16 -13.38 -4.61 2.50
CA ASN A 16 -12.64 -3.78 3.47
C ASN A 16 -12.55 -2.28 3.13
N VAL A 17 -13.57 -1.73 2.48
CA VAL A 17 -13.68 -0.28 2.27
C VAL A 17 -13.98 0.42 3.60
N GLY A 18 -13.28 1.50 3.90
CA GLY A 18 -13.54 2.37 5.05
C GLY A 18 -12.26 2.79 5.77
N GLU A 19 -12.45 3.23 7.00
CA GLU A 19 -11.37 3.70 7.89
C GLU A 19 -11.42 2.93 9.20
N ILE A 20 -10.28 2.84 9.89
CA ILE A 20 -10.19 2.26 11.23
C ILE A 20 -9.93 3.44 12.20
N PRO A 21 -10.92 3.86 13.02
CA PRO A 21 -10.78 5.03 13.90
C PRO A 21 -9.59 4.96 14.87
N ASP A 22 -9.19 3.75 15.25
CA ASP A 22 -8.09 3.43 16.16
C ASP A 22 -7.05 2.53 15.48
N ALA A 23 -6.77 2.80 14.19
CA ALA A 23 -5.73 2.14 13.43
C ALA A 23 -4.40 2.18 14.19
N THR A 24 -3.66 1.06 14.18
CA THR A 24 -2.30 1.02 14.73
C THR A 24 -1.35 1.81 13.84
N ALA A 25 -1.57 1.78 12.53
CA ALA A 25 -0.82 2.57 11.57
C ALA A 25 -1.63 2.86 10.30
N SER A 26 -1.28 3.94 9.62
CA SER A 26 -1.91 4.37 8.38
C SER A 26 -0.88 4.87 7.37
N GLY A 27 -1.17 4.71 6.08
CA GLY A 27 -0.33 5.18 5.00
C GLY A 27 -1.16 5.72 3.85
N THR A 28 -0.84 6.93 3.38
CA THR A 28 -1.47 7.57 2.23
C THR A 28 -0.43 7.77 1.14
N VAL A 29 -0.80 7.42 -0.09
CA VAL A 29 0.03 7.55 -1.29
C VAL A 29 -0.82 8.06 -2.44
N GLY A 30 -0.19 8.70 -3.42
CA GLY A 30 -0.85 9.21 -4.61
C GLY A 30 0.00 9.02 -5.84
N ASN A 31 -0.64 8.89 -7.00
CA ASN A 31 0.05 8.88 -8.28
C ASN A 31 -0.34 10.12 -9.09
N PRO A 32 0.53 11.13 -9.22
CA PRO A 32 0.20 12.38 -9.91
C PRO A 32 -0.04 12.21 -11.42
N THR A 33 0.43 11.10 -12.02
CA THR A 33 0.26 10.85 -13.45
C THR A 33 -1.18 10.49 -13.80
N CYS A 34 -1.85 9.70 -12.95
CA CYS A 34 -3.24 9.29 -13.15
C CYS A 34 -4.24 9.98 -12.21
N GLY A 35 -3.77 10.64 -11.15
CA GLY A 35 -4.59 11.31 -10.15
C GLY A 35 -5.20 10.36 -9.10
N ASP A 36 -4.76 9.11 -9.05
CA ASP A 36 -5.24 8.15 -8.05
C ASP A 36 -4.62 8.46 -6.68
N ILE A 37 -5.42 8.42 -5.61
CA ILE A 37 -4.99 8.60 -4.21
C ILE A 37 -5.52 7.43 -3.40
N MET A 38 -4.67 6.81 -2.59
CA MET A 38 -5.03 5.67 -1.75
C MET A 38 -4.53 5.86 -0.32
N ARG A 39 -5.43 5.65 0.65
CA ARG A 39 -5.14 5.52 2.07
C ARG A 39 -5.38 4.08 2.50
N MET A 40 -4.46 3.53 3.29
CA MET A 40 -4.53 2.22 3.91
C MET A 40 -4.41 2.37 5.43
N ASP A 41 -5.38 1.86 6.18
CA ASP A 41 -5.38 1.79 7.64
C ASP A 41 -5.17 0.33 8.06
N LEU A 42 -4.27 0.08 9.02
CA LEU A 42 -3.97 -1.25 9.54
C LEU A 42 -4.21 -1.29 11.06
N LYS A 43 -4.91 -2.32 11.53
CA LYS A 43 -4.96 -2.72 12.93
C LYS A 43 -3.99 -3.88 13.13
N ILE A 44 -3.00 -3.68 13.99
CA ILE A 44 -1.93 -4.65 14.23
C ILE A 44 -1.90 -5.01 15.72
N GLU A 45 -1.94 -6.30 16.01
CA GLU A 45 -1.88 -6.89 17.35
C GLU A 45 -0.78 -7.97 17.36
N ASP A 46 0.17 -7.88 18.30
CA ASP A 46 1.30 -8.81 18.44
C ASP A 46 2.08 -9.06 17.13
N GLY A 47 2.19 -8.02 16.29
CA GLY A 47 2.86 -8.07 14.99
C GLY A 47 2.06 -8.74 13.87
N ILE A 48 0.77 -9.01 14.08
CA ILE A 48 -0.17 -9.58 13.09
C ILE A 48 -1.19 -8.53 12.68
N ILE A 49 -1.46 -8.41 11.37
CA ILE A 49 -2.49 -7.51 10.85
C ILE A 49 -3.86 -8.17 11.07
N VAL A 50 -4.65 -7.67 12.01
CA VAL A 50 -5.96 -8.26 12.37
C VAL A 50 -7.13 -7.63 11.62
N ASP A 51 -6.98 -6.37 11.17
CA ASP A 51 -7.91 -5.69 10.25
C ASP A 51 -7.11 -4.75 9.35
N ALA A 52 -7.59 -4.55 8.13
CA ALA A 52 -7.04 -3.58 7.20
C ALA A 52 -8.19 -2.95 6.44
N LYS A 53 -8.23 -1.63 6.35
CA LYS A 53 -9.22 -0.93 5.53
C LYS A 53 -8.57 0.05 4.58
N PHE A 54 -9.25 0.33 3.49
CA PHE A 54 -8.77 1.30 2.52
C PHE A 54 -9.84 2.32 2.16
N MET A 55 -9.35 3.51 1.80
CA MET A 55 -10.09 4.54 1.08
C MET A 55 -9.29 4.90 -0.16
N THR A 56 -9.94 4.93 -1.32
CA THR A 56 -9.26 5.26 -2.57
C THR A 56 -10.12 6.16 -3.42
N PHE A 57 -9.50 7.16 -4.02
CA PHE A 57 -10.06 7.92 -5.13
C PHE A 57 -9.26 7.55 -6.37
N GLY A 58 -9.88 6.84 -7.30
CA GLY A 58 -9.18 6.41 -8.50
C GLY A 58 -10.03 5.57 -9.44
N CYS A 59 -9.40 5.03 -10.47
CA CYS A 59 -10.10 4.20 -11.44
C CYS A 59 -10.54 2.84 -10.85
N GLY A 60 -11.43 2.11 -11.54
CA GLY A 60 -11.92 0.81 -11.05
C GLY A 60 -10.82 -0.22 -10.78
N SER A 61 -9.68 -0.14 -11.49
CA SER A 61 -8.51 -0.97 -11.21
C SER A 61 -7.85 -0.61 -9.88
N ALA A 62 -7.83 0.66 -9.48
CA ALA A 62 -7.32 1.08 -8.16
C ALA A 62 -8.21 0.54 -7.04
N ILE A 63 -9.54 0.59 -7.19
CA ILE A 63 -10.48 -0.01 -6.23
C ILE A 63 -10.25 -1.52 -6.10
N ALA A 64 -10.14 -2.22 -7.23
CA ALA A 64 -9.94 -3.66 -7.23
C ALA A 64 -8.59 -4.07 -6.60
N THR A 65 -7.49 -3.35 -6.90
CA THR A 65 -6.18 -3.64 -6.33
C THR A 65 -6.10 -3.30 -4.85
N SER A 66 -6.70 -2.19 -4.39
CA SER A 66 -6.81 -1.89 -2.96
C SER A 66 -7.57 -2.98 -2.21
N SER A 67 -8.72 -3.39 -2.75
CA SER A 67 -9.53 -4.45 -2.15
C SER A 67 -8.74 -5.76 -2.06
N MET A 68 -8.10 -6.20 -3.14
CA MET A 68 -7.29 -7.41 -3.12
C MET A 68 -6.12 -7.31 -2.13
N ALA A 69 -5.41 -6.18 -2.11
CA ALA A 69 -4.27 -6.00 -1.22
C ALA A 69 -4.67 -6.14 0.26
N THR A 70 -5.82 -5.58 0.68
CA THR A 70 -6.30 -5.77 2.06
C THR A 70 -6.55 -7.24 2.41
N GLU A 71 -7.20 -8.01 1.53
CA GLU A 71 -7.43 -9.44 1.77
C GLU A 71 -6.13 -10.25 1.80
N MET A 72 -5.12 -9.84 1.03
CA MET A 72 -3.83 -10.52 0.99
C MET A 72 -2.99 -10.34 2.25
N ILE A 73 -3.22 -9.28 3.05
CA ILE A 73 -2.39 -8.94 4.21
C ILE A 73 -3.08 -9.23 5.55
N ILE A 74 -4.41 -9.25 5.60
CA ILE A 74 -5.14 -9.58 6.84
C ILE A 74 -4.79 -11.03 7.26
N GLY A 75 -4.47 -11.19 8.54
CA GLY A 75 -4.05 -12.45 9.16
C GLY A 75 -2.56 -12.76 9.01
N LYS A 76 -1.78 -11.94 8.30
CA LYS A 76 -0.34 -12.12 8.15
C LYS A 76 0.46 -11.34 9.18
N ARG A 77 1.69 -11.80 9.43
CA ARG A 77 2.66 -10.98 10.17
C ARG A 77 3.10 -9.78 9.35
N VAL A 78 3.51 -8.71 10.02
CA VAL A 78 3.99 -7.48 9.37
C VAL A 78 5.18 -7.75 8.44
N GLU A 79 6.05 -8.71 8.77
CA GLU A 79 7.17 -9.09 7.92
C GLU A 79 6.70 -9.77 6.63
N GLU A 80 5.67 -10.62 6.70
CA GLU A 80 5.10 -11.30 5.52
C GLU A 80 4.31 -10.32 4.63
N ALA A 81 3.68 -9.32 5.25
CA ALA A 81 2.97 -8.28 4.53
C ALA A 81 3.92 -7.32 3.80
N LEU A 82 5.15 -7.12 4.30
CA LEU A 82 6.18 -6.34 3.60
C LEU A 82 6.63 -6.96 2.28
N GLU A 83 6.53 -8.28 2.14
CA GLU A 83 6.88 -9.00 0.91
C GLU A 83 5.80 -8.90 -0.18
N ILE A 84 4.68 -8.20 0.08
CA ILE A 84 3.67 -7.95 -0.95
C ILE A 84 4.28 -7.12 -2.09
N THR A 85 3.96 -7.51 -3.31
CA THR A 85 4.41 -6.82 -4.53
C THR A 85 3.24 -6.52 -5.45
N ASN A 86 3.38 -5.50 -6.30
CA ASN A 86 2.39 -5.13 -7.31
C ASN A 86 2.05 -6.29 -8.26
N LYS A 87 3.03 -7.18 -8.52
CA LYS A 87 2.86 -8.40 -9.30
C LYS A 87 2.00 -9.40 -8.55
N SER A 88 2.30 -9.65 -7.27
CA SER A 88 1.49 -10.57 -6.47
C SER A 88 0.03 -10.11 -6.34
N VAL A 89 -0.22 -8.80 -6.22
CA VAL A 89 -1.59 -8.24 -6.20
C VAL A 89 -2.27 -8.42 -7.56
N ALA A 90 -1.57 -8.14 -8.65
CA ALA A 90 -2.10 -8.33 -10.00
C ALA A 90 -2.39 -9.81 -10.30
N GLU A 91 -1.48 -10.71 -9.92
CA GLU A 91 -1.63 -12.17 -10.04
C GLU A 91 -2.79 -12.69 -9.21
N ALA A 92 -2.95 -12.18 -7.98
CA ALA A 92 -4.09 -12.52 -7.13
C ALA A 92 -5.43 -12.08 -7.75
N LEU A 93 -5.42 -11.11 -8.66
CA LEU A 93 -6.57 -10.66 -9.46
C LEU A 93 -6.70 -11.39 -10.81
N ASP A 94 -5.97 -12.49 -11.04
CA ASP A 94 -5.86 -13.21 -12.32
C ASP A 94 -5.31 -12.34 -13.47
N GLY A 95 -4.50 -11.34 -13.12
CA GLY A 95 -3.84 -10.41 -14.02
C GLY A 95 -4.56 -9.07 -14.18
N LEU A 96 -3.80 -8.08 -14.66
CA LEU A 96 -4.29 -6.76 -15.04
C LEU A 96 -3.75 -6.42 -16.44
N PRO A 97 -4.48 -5.63 -17.23
CA PRO A 97 -3.93 -5.03 -18.46
C PRO A 97 -2.62 -4.30 -18.17
N PRO A 98 -1.60 -4.37 -19.04
CA PRO A 98 -0.30 -3.72 -18.81
C PRO A 98 -0.41 -2.23 -18.45
N VAL A 99 -1.34 -1.50 -19.09
CA VAL A 99 -1.59 -0.07 -18.84
C VAL A 99 -2.12 0.22 -17.43
N LYS A 100 -2.66 -0.77 -16.72
CA LYS A 100 -3.25 -0.66 -15.38
C LYS A 100 -2.38 -1.23 -14.26
N MET A 101 -1.18 -1.72 -14.57
CA MET A 101 -0.24 -2.23 -13.57
C MET A 101 0.19 -1.17 -12.54
N HIS A 102 0.14 0.12 -12.88
CA HIS A 102 0.43 1.19 -11.91
C HIS A 102 -0.58 1.22 -10.75
N CYS A 103 -1.82 0.75 -10.94
CA CYS A 103 -2.81 0.67 -9.87
C CYS A 103 -2.46 -0.39 -8.82
N SER A 104 -1.77 -1.48 -9.22
CA SER A 104 -1.28 -2.47 -8.25
C SER A 104 0.00 -2.01 -7.55
N LEU A 105 0.79 -1.15 -8.21
CA LEU A 105 1.91 -0.45 -7.56
C LEU A 105 1.43 0.49 -6.46
N LEU A 106 0.39 1.29 -6.73
CA LEU A 106 -0.19 2.19 -5.72
C LEU A 106 -0.68 1.42 -4.47
N ALA A 107 -1.27 0.23 -4.67
CA ALA A 107 -1.68 -0.63 -3.56
C ALA A 107 -0.49 -1.15 -2.75
N GLU A 108 0.60 -1.57 -3.42
CA GLU A 108 1.85 -1.98 -2.75
C GLU A 108 2.44 -0.83 -1.92
N GLN A 109 2.51 0.38 -2.51
CA GLN A 109 3.00 1.58 -1.84
C GLN A 109 2.16 1.94 -0.62
N ALA A 110 0.84 1.88 -0.72
CA ALA A 110 -0.05 2.18 0.39
C ALA A 110 0.17 1.22 1.58
N VAL A 111 0.27 -0.09 1.31
CA VAL A 111 0.56 -1.10 2.34
C VAL A 111 1.92 -0.83 2.98
N LYS A 112 2.98 -0.66 2.18
CA LYS A 112 4.32 -0.43 2.74
C LYS A 112 4.43 0.91 3.46
N LYS A 113 3.69 1.95 3.06
CA LYS A 113 3.64 3.23 3.77
C LYS A 113 2.98 3.07 5.15
N ALA A 114 1.88 2.32 5.24
CA ALA A 114 1.25 2.03 6.52
C ALA A 114 2.15 1.16 7.42
N LEU A 115 2.83 0.16 6.87
CA LEU A 115 3.81 -0.62 7.61
C LEU A 115 5.02 0.22 8.01
N TYR A 116 5.51 1.12 7.17
CA TYR A 116 6.61 2.02 7.53
C TYR A 116 6.27 2.84 8.78
N GLN A 117 5.06 3.40 8.84
CA GLN A 117 4.56 4.11 10.02
C GLN A 117 4.57 3.21 11.26
N TYR A 118 4.05 1.97 11.15
CA TYR A 118 4.10 0.99 12.25
C TYR A 118 5.53 0.70 12.73
N TYR A 119 6.46 0.45 11.82
CA TYR A 119 7.85 0.16 12.16
C TYR A 119 8.53 1.36 12.82
N LYS A 120 8.24 2.57 12.34
CA LYS A 120 8.75 3.82 12.92
C LYS A 120 8.23 4.02 14.34
N ASP A 121 6.92 3.93 14.55
CA ASP A 121 6.29 4.19 15.86
C ASP A 121 6.71 3.20 16.95
N ASN A 122 7.09 1.98 16.54
CA ASN A 122 7.54 0.93 17.45
C ASN A 122 9.08 0.82 17.55
N ASN A 123 9.84 1.75 16.97
CA ASN A 123 11.32 1.72 16.91
C ASN A 123 11.88 0.41 16.35
N LEU A 124 11.21 -0.14 15.33
CA LEU A 124 11.59 -1.39 14.64
C LEU A 124 12.35 -1.13 13.34
N LEU A 125 12.52 0.13 12.92
CA LEU A 125 13.33 0.47 11.74
C LEU A 125 14.82 0.19 12.01
N THR A 126 15.42 -0.62 11.15
CA THR A 126 16.85 -0.97 11.17
C THR A 126 17.45 -0.71 9.79
N ASP A 127 18.78 -0.58 9.72
CA ASP A 127 19.46 -0.38 8.43
C ASP A 127 19.20 -1.54 7.44
N GLU A 128 18.96 -2.75 7.97
CA GLU A 128 18.63 -3.94 7.17
C GLU A 128 17.23 -3.83 6.53
N ASN A 129 16.22 -3.39 7.28
CA ASN A 129 14.82 -3.36 6.81
C ASN A 129 14.43 -2.04 6.11
N ARG A 130 15.23 -0.98 6.22
CA ARG A 130 15.01 0.28 5.47
C ARG A 130 14.90 0.06 3.97
N SER A 131 15.67 -0.89 3.43
CA SER A 131 15.65 -1.22 2.00
C SER A 131 14.28 -1.70 1.51
N SER A 132 13.49 -2.36 2.37
CA SER A 132 12.12 -2.80 2.06
C SER A 132 11.16 -1.63 1.83
N PHE A 133 11.51 -0.42 2.28
CA PHE A 133 10.74 0.80 2.12
C PHE A 133 11.30 1.76 1.07
N ALA A 134 12.40 1.41 0.39
CA ALA A 134 13.09 2.30 -0.55
C ALA A 134 12.18 2.85 -1.66
N MET A 135 11.15 2.08 -2.07
CA MET A 135 10.18 2.51 -3.09
C MET A 135 9.29 3.69 -2.66
N LEU A 136 9.28 4.06 -1.38
CA LEU A 136 8.54 5.22 -0.87
C LEU A 136 9.34 6.54 -1.01
N ALA A 137 10.62 6.46 -1.38
CA ALA A 137 11.50 7.63 -1.53
C ALA A 137 11.14 8.50 -2.74
N ASP A 138 10.63 7.90 -3.80
CA ASP A 138 10.34 8.59 -5.07
C ASP A 138 9.05 9.44 -5.00
N ASP A 139 8.19 9.23 -3.98
CA ASP A 139 6.94 9.95 -3.77
C ASP A 139 7.11 11.21 -2.89
N ALA A 140 8.34 11.61 -2.54
CA ALA A 140 8.63 12.79 -1.70
C ALA A 140 8.41 14.15 -2.39
N HIS A 141 7.71 14.19 -3.53
CA HIS A 141 7.31 15.41 -4.20
C HIS A 141 5.81 15.64 -4.06
N ASP A 142 5.47 16.50 -3.09
CA ASP A 142 4.19 17.21 -2.96
C ASP A 142 3.06 16.42 -2.24
N HIS A 143 2.96 16.59 -0.93
CA HIS A 143 1.89 17.36 -0.27
C HIS A 143 2.14 17.44 1.24
N GLY A 144 2.03 18.65 1.78
CA GLY A 144 2.46 19.02 3.12
C GLY A 144 1.66 18.35 4.24
N ASP A 145 2.28 17.33 4.84
CA ASP A 145 2.17 17.06 6.27
C ASP A 145 3.59 17.16 6.86
N ASP A 146 3.69 17.76 8.03
CA ASP A 146 4.86 18.45 8.56
C ASP A 146 6.20 17.67 8.50
N ASN A 147 7.21 18.34 7.94
CA ASN A 147 8.66 18.13 8.13
C ASN A 147 9.10 16.72 8.57
N GLU A 148 9.31 15.81 7.64
CA GLU A 148 10.35 14.79 7.80
C GLU A 148 10.79 14.30 6.42
N GLU A 149 11.89 14.87 5.96
CA GLU A 149 12.74 14.31 4.92
C GLU A 149 12.95 12.82 5.27
N LEU A 150 12.69 11.93 4.31
CA LEU A 150 13.06 10.53 4.45
C LEU A 150 14.59 10.50 4.59
N ASP A 151 15.08 10.48 5.83
CA ASP A 151 16.52 10.42 6.13
C ASP A 151 17.03 9.02 5.74
N LEU A 152 17.31 8.90 4.44
CA LEU A 152 17.87 7.74 3.79
C LEU A 152 19.39 7.94 3.73
N PRO A 153 20.18 7.14 4.47
CA PRO A 153 21.62 7.23 4.34
C PRO A 153 22.05 6.74 2.95
N GLY A 154 22.67 7.62 2.14
CA GLY A 154 23.56 7.20 1.05
C GLY A 154 23.17 7.55 -0.40
N LEU A 155 22.30 8.52 -0.67
CA LEU A 155 22.24 9.14 -2.00
C LEU A 155 23.12 10.39 -2.04
N ASP A 156 24.43 10.16 -2.14
CA ASP A 156 25.38 11.20 -2.53
C ASP A 156 25.05 11.65 -3.96
N ASN A 157 24.45 12.84 -4.08
CA ASN A 157 24.31 13.55 -5.34
C ASN A 157 25.69 13.81 -5.96
N LYS A 158 26.00 13.11 -7.04
CA LYS A 158 27.06 13.47 -7.99
C LYS A 158 26.46 14.04 -9.27
#